data_AF-A0A1H7C285-F1
#
_entry.id   AF-A0A1H7C285-F1
#
_cell.length_a   1.000
_cell.length_b   1.000
_cell.length_c   1.000
_cell.angle_alpha   90.00
_cell.angle_beta   90.00
_cell.angle_gamma   90.00
#
_symmetry.space_group_name_H-M   'P 1'
#
loop_
_entity.id
_entity.type
_entity.pdbx_description
1 polymer ?
#
loop_
_entity_poly.entity_id
_entity_poly.type
_entity_poly.pdbx_seq_one_letter_code
_entity_poly.pdbx_strand_id
1 'polypeptide(L)'
;MMIKFILRAENAVILISSIYWYSFCQFNWIVFAVLLLAPDIFMIGYFVDKTLGAYIYNIGHTYVLPVILLVYGLYTAQQTFMMIATIWIAHISLDRTLGFGLKYGSDFKDNHMQNV
;
A
#
# COMPACT_ATOMS: atom_id res chain seq x y z
N MET A 1 -8.44 -18.75 -10.65
CA MET A 1 -7.79 -19.29 -9.42
C MET A 1 -6.28 -19.10 -9.47
N MET A 2 -5.59 -19.52 -10.54
CA MET A 2 -4.15 -19.33 -10.70
C MET A 2 -3.70 -17.86 -10.68
N ILE A 3 -4.36 -16.96 -11.44
CA ILE A 3 -3.97 -15.55 -11.53
C ILE A 3 -4.04 -14.84 -10.16
N LYS A 4 -5.15 -15.02 -9.42
CA LYS A 4 -5.30 -14.48 -8.07
C LYS A 4 -4.21 -14.96 -7.12
N PHE A 5 -3.81 -16.23 -7.23
CA PHE A 5 -2.70 -16.76 -6.42
C PHE A 5 -1.38 -16.07 -6.77
N ILE A 6 -1.06 -15.92 -8.06
CA ILE A 6 0.15 -15.24 -8.52
C ILE A 6 0.17 -13.80 -8.02
N LEU A 7 -0.91 -13.03 -8.20
CA LEU A 7 -0.99 -11.65 -7.72
C LEU A 7 -0.77 -11.56 -6.20
N ARG A 8 -1.36 -12.46 -5.41
CA ARG A 8 -1.15 -12.48 -3.96
C ARG A 8 0.29 -12.85 -3.60
N ALA A 9 0.92 -13.78 -4.32
CA ALA A 9 2.31 -14.17 -4.13
C ALA A 9 3.28 -13.03 -4.49
N GLU A 10 3.07 -12.33 -5.60
CA GLU A 10 3.85 -11.14 -5.99
C GLU A 10 3.84 -10.09 -4.88
N ASN A 11 2.65 -9.80 -4.34
CA ASN A 11 2.52 -8.83 -3.25
C ASN A 11 3.08 -9.34 -1.93
N ALA A 12 3.05 -10.65 -1.67
CA ALA A 12 3.72 -11.23 -0.50
C ALA A 12 5.23 -11.05 -0.57
N VAL A 13 5.83 -11.20 -1.77
CA VAL A 13 7.26 -10.92 -1.98
C VAL A 13 7.56 -9.44 -1.75
N ILE A 14 6.75 -8.52 -2.29
CA ILE A 14 6.91 -7.07 -2.05
C ILE A 14 6.82 -6.75 -0.55
N LEU A 15 5.89 -7.37 0.18
CA LEU A 15 5.75 -7.19 1.63
C LEU A 15 7.01 -7.63 2.37
N ILE A 16 7.49 -8.85 2.09
CA ILE A 16 8.71 -9.40 2.71
C ILE A 16 9.92 -8.52 2.38
N SER A 17 10.07 -8.09 1.12
CA SER A 17 11.14 -7.19 0.70
C SER A 17 11.07 -5.83 1.41
N SER A 18 9.87 -5.28 1.61
CA SER A 18 9.68 -4.01 2.32
C SER A 18 10.06 -4.13 3.79
N ILE A 19 9.65 -5.22 4.47
CA ILE A 19 10.03 -5.52 5.86
C ILE A 19 11.54 -5.71 5.98
N TYR A 20 12.14 -6.46 5.05
CA TYR A 20 13.59 -6.66 5.01
C TYR A 20 14.34 -5.34 4.83
N TRP A 21 13.93 -4.52 3.85
CA TRP A 21 14.53 -3.21 3.60
C TRP A 21 14.42 -2.29 4.82
N TYR A 22 13.24 -2.25 5.46
CA TYR A 22 13.02 -1.47 6.67
C TYR A 22 13.98 -1.88 7.81
N SER A 23 14.15 -3.19 7.99
CA SER A 23 15.09 -3.77 8.96
C SER A 23 16.54 -3.45 8.62
N PHE A 24 16.93 -3.60 7.35
CA PHE A 24 18.27 -3.34 6.84
C PHE A 24 18.69 -1.88 7.06
N CYS A 25 17.77 -0.94 6.82
CA CYS A 25 17.98 0.48 7.09
C CYS A 25 17.93 0.87 8.58
N GLN A 26 17.68 -0.10 9.48
CA GLN A 26 17.60 0.10 10.93
C GLN A 26 16.57 1.17 11.35
N PHE A 27 15.45 1.26 10.63
CA PHE A 27 14.38 2.19 10.96
C PHE A 27 13.59 1.76 12.22
N ASN A 28 12.83 2.70 12.80
CA ASN A 28 12.15 2.49 14.08
C ASN A 28 10.86 1.68 13.95
N TRP A 29 10.86 0.44 14.45
CA TRP A 29 9.71 -0.47 14.41
C TRP A 29 8.42 0.03 15.08
N ILE A 30 8.50 0.93 16.06
CA ILE A 30 7.29 1.55 16.64
C ILE A 30 6.63 2.45 15.60
N VAL A 31 7.42 3.22 14.85
CA VAL A 31 6.92 4.06 13.76
C VAL A 31 6.33 3.19 12.66
N PHE A 32 6.97 2.07 12.32
CA PHE A 32 6.41 1.08 11.39
C PHE A 32 5.02 0.62 11.84
N ALA A 33 4.90 0.11 13.07
CA ALA A 33 3.65 -0.46 13.57
C ALA A 33 2.52 0.58 13.61
N VAL A 34 2.81 1.81 14.05
CA VAL A 34 1.82 2.89 14.14
C VAL A 34 1.39 3.39 12.77
N LEU A 35 2.34 3.60 11.85
CA LEU A 35 2.04 4.17 10.54
C LEU A 35 1.64 3.13 9.49
N LEU A 36 1.75 1.83 9.78
CA LEU A 36 1.34 0.77 8.85
C LEU A 36 -0.11 0.99 8.40
N LEU A 37 -1.01 1.33 9.32
CA LEU A 37 -2.43 1.57 9.02
C LEU A 37 -2.75 3.00 8.57
N ALA A 38 -1.77 3.90 8.50
CA ALA A 38 -2.01 5.30 8.13
C ALA A 38 -2.60 5.47 6.71
N PRO A 39 -2.24 4.67 5.68
CA PRO A 39 -2.83 4.81 4.35
C PRO A 39 -4.35 4.54 4.31
N ASP A 40 -4.92 3.88 5.32
CA ASP A 40 -6.38 3.65 5.38
C ASP A 40 -7.19 4.93 5.61
N ILE A 41 -6.55 6.05 5.97
CA ILE A 41 -7.18 7.38 6.01
C ILE A 41 -7.80 7.74 4.66
N PHE A 42 -7.26 7.23 3.55
CA PHE A 42 -7.83 7.43 2.21
C PHE A 42 -9.20 6.76 2.01
N MET A 43 -9.71 5.98 2.97
CA MET A 43 -11.11 5.53 2.98
C MET A 43 -12.11 6.65 3.30
N ILE A 44 -11.66 7.83 3.75
CA ILE A 44 -12.54 8.93 4.19
C ILE A 44 -13.56 9.36 3.11
N GLY A 45 -13.23 9.21 1.83
CA GLY A 45 -14.16 9.52 0.73
C GLY A 45 -15.45 8.69 0.75
N TYR A 46 -15.43 7.50 1.34
CA TYR A 46 -16.61 6.63 1.46
C TYR A 46 -17.69 7.18 2.39
N PHE A 47 -17.39 8.20 3.21
CA PHE A 47 -18.41 8.92 3.99
C PHE A 47 -19.31 9.82 3.13
N VAL A 48 -18.86 10.20 1.93
CA VAL A 48 -19.63 11.04 1.00
C VAL A 48 -20.40 10.16 0.03
N ASP A 49 -19.70 9.36 -0.78
CA ASP A 49 -20.30 8.41 -1.70
C ASP A 49 -19.29 7.33 -2.14
N LYS A 50 -19.79 6.25 -2.75
CA LYS A 50 -18.97 5.09 -3.15
C LYS A 50 -17.98 5.40 -4.26
N THR A 51 -18.34 6.29 -5.18
CA THR A 51 -17.52 6.62 -6.35
C THR A 51 -16.34 7.50 -5.93
N LEU A 52 -16.61 8.58 -5.19
CA LEU A 52 -15.57 9.42 -4.61
C LEU A 52 -14.69 8.64 -3.64
N GLY A 53 -15.29 7.78 -2.80
CA GLY A 53 -14.58 6.85 -1.92
C GLY A 53 -13.58 5.97 -2.65
N ALA A 54 -14.01 5.32 -3.74
CA ALA A 54 -13.12 4.51 -4.57
C ALA A 54 -11.97 5.32 -5.18
N TYR A 55 -12.23 6.53 -5.67
CA TYR A 55 -11.19 7.40 -6.23
C TYR A 55 -10.14 7.79 -5.18
N ILE A 56 -10.56 8.31 -4.02
CA ILE A 56 -9.64 8.74 -2.96
C ILE A 56 -8.87 7.53 -2.42
N TYR A 57 -9.54 6.40 -2.18
CA TYR A 57 -8.90 5.17 -1.74
C TYR A 57 -7.82 4.71 -2.72
N ASN A 58 -8.11 4.70 -4.02
CA ASN A 58 -7.18 4.25 -5.06
C ASN A 58 -5.95 5.15 -5.18
N ILE A 59 -6.08 6.46 -4.92
CA ILE A 59 -4.94 7.39 -4.80
C ILE A 59 -4.04 6.97 -3.62
N GLY A 60 -4.63 6.59 -2.48
CA GLY A 60 -3.90 6.09 -1.32
C GLY A 60 -3.29 4.69 -1.49
N HIS A 61 -3.86 3.86 -2.37
CA HIS A 61 -3.52 2.43 -2.49
C HIS A 61 -2.86 2.04 -3.83
N THR A 62 -2.39 3.03 -4.58
CA THR A 62 -1.50 2.83 -5.72
C THR A 62 -0.03 2.84 -5.28
N TYR A 63 0.81 2.00 -5.91
CA TYR A 63 2.26 2.03 -5.66
C TYR A 63 2.94 3.27 -6.24
N VAL A 64 2.29 4.01 -7.14
CA VAL A 64 2.88 5.16 -7.83
C VAL A 64 3.41 6.19 -6.84
N LEU A 65 2.58 6.63 -5.89
CA LEU A 65 2.97 7.66 -4.92
C LEU A 65 4.10 7.23 -3.99
N PRO A 66 4.02 6.08 -3.27
CA PRO A 66 5.10 5.70 -2.38
C PRO A 66 6.38 5.30 -3.12
N VAL A 67 6.31 4.78 -4.34
CA VAL A 67 7.53 4.53 -5.14
C VAL A 67 8.21 5.84 -5.55
N ILE A 68 7.45 6.86 -5.99
CA ILE A 68 8.00 8.19 -6.26
C ILE A 68 8.65 8.77 -4.99
N LEU A 69 7.99 8.64 -3.84
CA LEU A 69 8.53 9.10 -2.56
C LEU A 69 9.80 8.35 -2.15
N LEU A 70 9.87 7.04 -2.39
CA LEU A 70 11.06 6.23 -2.14
C LEU A 70 12.23 6.69 -3.01
N VAL A 71 12.00 6.86 -4.31
CA VAL A 71 13.01 7.35 -5.27
C VAL A 71 13.50 8.74 -4.87
N TYR A 72 12.59 9.63 -4.47
CA TYR A 72 12.95 10.96 -3.98
C TYR A 72 13.80 10.90 -2.69
N GLY A 73 13.42 10.03 -1.74
CA GLY A 73 14.19 9.82 -0.51
C GLY A 73 15.60 9.27 -0.77
N LEU A 74 15.73 8.34 -1.72
CA LEU A 74 17.03 7.82 -2.17
C LEU A 74 17.87 8.91 -2.84
N TYR A 75 17.29 9.67 -3.76
CA TYR A 75 17.98 10.74 -4.49
C TYR A 75 18.49 11.86 -3.56
N THR A 76 17.72 12.18 -2.53
CA THR A 76 18.06 13.24 -1.55
C THR A 76 18.78 12.72 -0.31
N ALA A 77 19.04 11.41 -0.22
CA ALA A 77 19.56 10.72 0.97
C ALA A 77 18.76 10.99 2.27
N GLN A 78 17.46 11.25 2.14
CA GLN A 78 16.57 11.58 3.27
C GLN A 78 15.91 10.32 3.83
N GLN A 79 16.37 9.89 5.00
CA GLN A 79 15.88 8.67 5.68
C GLN A 79 14.38 8.72 5.97
N THR A 80 13.84 9.87 6.32
CA THR A 80 12.41 10.03 6.62
C THR A 80 11.52 9.66 5.43
N PHE A 81 11.88 10.10 4.21
CA PHE A 81 11.10 9.76 3.01
C PHE A 81 11.21 8.29 2.65
N MET A 82 12.42 7.70 2.76
CA MET A 82 12.61 6.26 2.56
C MET A 82 11.78 5.43 3.56
N MET A 83 11.78 5.82 4.83
CA MET A 83 11.02 5.17 5.89
C MET A 83 9.51 5.22 5.64
N ILE A 84 8.95 6.41 5.40
CA ILE A 84 7.51 6.60 5.13
C ILE A 84 7.11 5.83 3.87
N ALA A 85 7.87 5.94 2.79
CA ALA A 85 7.59 5.24 1.55
C ALA A 85 7.60 3.71 1.74
N THR A 86 8.57 3.18 2.48
CA THR A 86 8.67 1.73 2.74
C THR A 86 7.47 1.22 3.54
N ILE A 87 7.03 1.95 4.57
CA ILE A 87 5.84 1.60 5.36
C ILE A 87 4.60 1.60 4.48
N TRP A 88 4.46 2.60 3.61
CA TRP A 88 3.33 2.72 2.71
C TRP A 88 3.30 1.59 1.65
N ILE A 89 4.44 1.23 1.06
CA ILE A 89 4.56 0.05 0.18
C ILE A 89 4.17 -1.22 0.94
N ALA A 90 4.65 -1.37 2.18
CA ALA A 90 4.33 -2.52 3.03
C ALA A 90 2.82 -2.64 3.26
N HIS A 91 2.12 -1.56 3.61
CA HIS A 91 0.65 -1.55 3.76
C HIS A 91 -0.07 -2.03 2.49
N ILE A 92 0.23 -1.41 1.34
CA ILE A 92 -0.42 -1.77 0.06
C ILE A 92 -0.16 -3.25 -0.28
N SER A 93 1.06 -3.73 -0.04
CA SER A 93 1.43 -5.13 -0.31
C SER A 93 0.77 -6.11 0.66
N LEU A 94 0.57 -5.73 1.92
CA LEU A 94 -0.18 -6.51 2.90
C LEU A 94 -1.62 -6.69 2.44
N ASP A 95 -2.29 -5.59 2.09
CA ASP A 95 -3.66 -5.59 1.57
C ASP A 95 -3.81 -6.53 0.38
N ARG A 96 -2.92 -6.40 -0.61
CA ARG A 96 -2.95 -7.23 -1.82
C ARG A 96 -2.60 -8.69 -1.55
N THR A 97 -1.72 -8.97 -0.59
CA THR A 97 -1.46 -10.34 -0.13
C THR A 97 -2.72 -10.95 0.49
N LEU A 98 -3.52 -10.16 1.21
CA LEU A 98 -4.78 -10.58 1.80
C LEU A 98 -5.95 -10.64 0.81
N GLY A 99 -5.78 -10.12 -0.42
CA GLY A 99 -6.79 -10.11 -1.47
C GLY A 99 -7.67 -8.86 -1.50
N PHE A 100 -7.27 -7.80 -0.79
CA PHE A 100 -7.79 -6.46 -0.96
C PHE A 100 -7.05 -5.75 -2.11
N GLY A 101 -7.66 -4.72 -2.69
CA GLY A 101 -7.02 -3.99 -3.77
C GLY A 101 -7.79 -2.74 -4.18
N LEU A 102 -7.36 -2.14 -5.28
CA LEU A 102 -8.01 -1.00 -5.92
C LEU A 102 -9.49 -1.27 -6.18
N LYS A 103 -10.31 -0.30 -5.84
CA LYS A 103 -11.76 -0.35 -5.74
C LYS A 103 -12.43 0.11 -7.01
N TYR A 104 -13.51 -0.55 -7.36
CA TYR A 104 -14.47 -0.06 -8.34
C TYR A 104 -15.53 0.82 -7.66
N GLY A 105 -16.19 1.71 -8.41
CA GLY A 105 -17.19 2.65 -7.87
C GLY A 105 -18.53 2.02 -7.45
N SER A 106 -18.67 0.70 -7.56
CA SER A 106 -19.85 -0.12 -7.30
C SER A 106 -20.02 -0.50 -5.82
N ASP A 107 -18.96 -1.03 -5.20
CA ASP A 107 -18.94 -1.45 -3.80
C ASP A 107 -17.52 -1.47 -3.21
N PHE A 108 -17.40 -1.26 -1.89
CA PHE A 108 -16.09 -1.31 -1.22
C PHE A 108 -15.41 -2.67 -1.33
N LYS A 109 -16.18 -3.78 -1.40
CA LYS A 109 -15.59 -5.10 -1.58
C LYS A 109 -15.24 -5.38 -3.05
N ASP A 110 -15.83 -4.65 -3.98
CA ASP A 110 -15.59 -4.82 -5.41
C ASP A 110 -14.21 -4.25 -5.79
N ASN A 111 -13.25 -5.13 -6.08
CA ASN A 111 -11.87 -4.76 -6.31
C ASN A 111 -11.16 -5.67 -7.32
N HIS A 112 -10.08 -5.16 -7.91
CA HIS A 112 -9.36 -5.88 -8.97
C HIS A 112 -8.80 -7.23 -8.52
N MET A 113 -8.34 -7.40 -7.27
CA MET A 113 -7.79 -8.69 -6.81
C MET A 113 -8.84 -9.81 -6.78
N GLN A 114 -10.11 -9.46 -6.72
CA GLN A 114 -11.24 -10.41 -6.71
C GLN A 114 -11.85 -10.62 -8.09
N ASN A 115 -11.66 -9.68 -9.02
CA ASN A 115 -12.34 -9.67 -10.31
C ASN A 115 -11.40 -9.73 -11.52
N VAL A 116 -10.19 -10.28 -11.32
CA VAL A 116 -9.29 -10.78 -12.39
C VAL A 116 -9.61 -12.23 -12.73
#